data_AF-A0A3B6TKN9-F1
#
_entry.id   AF-A0A3B6TKN9-F1
#
_cell.length_a   1.000
_cell.length_b   1.000
_cell.length_c   1.000
_cell.angle_alpha   90.00
_cell.angle_beta   90.00
_cell.angle_gamma   90.00
#
_symmetry.space_group_name_H-M   'P 1'
#
loop_
_entity.id
_entity.type
_entity.pdbx_description
1 polymer ?
#
loop_
_entity_poly.entity_id
_entity_poly.type
_entity_poly.pdbx_seq_one_letter_code
_entity_poly.pdbx_strand_id
1 'polypeptide(L)'
;MASMGADASLPRWGSCSLQGLNIEVRAGLDKDALPSGGSGISIPPHFWGEGPVAEAELGFPVYTGYSEARALIGEGATADLRRLSCQARGMVTEMFASITVGGKDEVEEGAAPSLPRPRVVQLRLSPELALWKSTQHAIGNVLPPKGKALRQASPQVLAQLGATDWPAALTTNNALFGGCMSNMLIGAADVRTMFSNYVTDMAVNYEYGYSHVFPTLQGLVQDALADAHALGTPHGRERREAVAVGLPYIQDKIALEVANKTRLKYCSAQMDRRAAQVIYLFDSSVLGIGAEATARGFDVGAIMSDLVLSINSHDVIDVGSDLVNSEIMNSFLNVADIAASGVVSEPALRAIYDAYAATGARAFTQRWHEPSTRMVDNEIAWHIANDRHMLFRRALLGWPKARKSPARPQREADFDEVFDTDFHTTGFSRPLDPEYACDGEETCNHVRRFLRQRQDEDQQLLGALWWSLVTGPLEYVRQGKVDEQREENLAESVRLQLVQLFSKGLVDEMAWLLAHASHHAWQVNYLYEAAMFGSILDGGALTGKLDRAEEGEEVNLG
;
A
#
# COMPACT_ATOMS: atom_id res chain seq x y z
N MET A 1 11.74 -6.64 -34.26
CA MET A 1 12.94 -7.48 -34.05
C MET A 1 14.15 -6.76 -34.62
N ALA A 2 14.88 -6.06 -33.76
CA ALA A 2 16.26 -5.65 -33.97
C ALA A 2 16.94 -5.85 -32.61
N SER A 3 17.97 -6.69 -32.59
CA SER A 3 18.81 -6.99 -31.43
C SER A 3 19.50 -5.70 -30.96
N MET A 4 19.03 -5.11 -29.87
CA MET A 4 19.79 -4.08 -29.16
C MET A 4 20.84 -4.79 -28.32
N GLY A 5 22.11 -4.61 -28.71
CA GLY A 5 23.24 -5.11 -27.96
C GLY A 5 23.23 -4.58 -26.53
N ALA A 6 23.47 -5.46 -25.56
CA ALA A 6 23.67 -5.10 -24.17
C ALA A 6 24.89 -4.18 -24.06
N ASP A 7 24.63 -2.90 -23.86
CA ASP A 7 25.65 -1.90 -23.59
C ASP A 7 26.25 -2.18 -22.21
N ALA A 8 27.55 -2.49 -22.18
CA ALA A 8 28.30 -2.84 -20.98
C ALA A 8 28.55 -1.64 -20.03
N SER A 9 27.95 -0.48 -20.31
CA SER A 9 28.13 0.77 -19.58
C SER A 9 27.03 1.09 -18.57
N LEU A 10 25.93 0.33 -18.53
CA LEU A 10 24.85 0.55 -17.57
C LEU A 10 25.18 -0.12 -16.22
N PRO A 11 24.96 0.55 -15.07
CA PRO A 11 25.23 -0.03 -13.77
C PRO A 11 24.44 -1.33 -13.59
N ARG A 12 25.14 -2.44 -13.35
CA ARG A 12 24.50 -3.69 -12.91
C ARG A 12 24.20 -3.55 -11.43
N TRP A 13 23.06 -4.07 -10.95
CA TRP A 13 22.74 -3.94 -9.53
C TRP A 13 23.81 -4.60 -8.63
N GLY A 14 24.57 -5.58 -9.14
CA GLY A 14 25.66 -6.22 -8.40
C GLY A 14 26.83 -5.31 -7.99
N SER A 15 26.92 -4.08 -8.53
CA SER A 15 27.84 -3.03 -8.01
C SER A 15 27.23 -2.16 -6.91
N CYS A 16 25.93 -2.31 -6.64
CA CYS A 16 25.20 -1.65 -5.56
C CYS A 16 24.92 -2.67 -4.46
N SER A 17 25.05 -2.25 -3.21
CA SER A 17 24.89 -3.18 -2.09
C SER A 17 24.60 -2.43 -0.80
N LEU A 18 23.83 -3.08 0.07
CA LEU A 18 23.66 -2.67 1.46
C LEU A 18 24.83 -3.16 2.35
N GLN A 19 25.82 -3.91 1.80
CA GLN A 19 26.95 -4.52 2.55
C GLN A 19 27.94 -3.52 3.21
N GLY A 20 27.71 -2.21 3.07
CA GLY A 20 28.49 -1.16 3.77
C GLY A 20 27.72 -0.43 4.86
N LEU A 21 26.45 -0.77 5.08
CA LEU A 21 25.66 -0.17 6.15
C LEU A 21 26.16 -0.63 7.52
N ASN A 22 26.36 0.33 8.41
CA ASN A 22 26.62 0.04 9.82
C ASN A 22 25.31 -0.43 10.46
N ILE A 23 25.04 -1.72 10.30
CA ILE A 23 23.85 -2.38 10.83
C ILE A 23 24.22 -3.03 12.16
N GLU A 24 23.60 -2.57 13.23
CA GLU A 24 23.66 -3.25 14.52
C GLU A 24 22.75 -4.50 14.47
N VAL A 25 23.35 -5.69 14.59
CA VAL A 25 22.58 -6.94 14.72
C VAL A 25 22.23 -7.13 16.20
N ARG A 26 21.00 -6.76 16.58
CA ARG A 26 20.47 -7.06 17.91
C ARG A 26 19.97 -8.52 17.94
N ALA A 27 20.21 -9.20 19.06
CA ALA A 27 19.61 -10.52 19.29
C ALA A 27 18.08 -10.39 19.25
N GLY A 28 17.40 -11.41 18.70
CA GLY A 28 15.94 -11.41 18.58
C GLY A 28 15.27 -11.02 19.88
N LEU A 29 14.30 -10.11 19.78
CA LEU A 29 13.46 -9.76 20.93
C LEU A 29 12.65 -10.99 21.31
N ASP A 30 12.65 -11.30 22.59
CA ASP A 30 11.62 -12.16 23.15
C ASP A 30 10.28 -11.46 22.89
N LYS A 31 9.36 -12.13 22.19
CA LYS A 31 8.04 -11.59 21.86
C LYS A 31 7.26 -11.26 23.14
N ASP A 32 7.58 -11.91 24.27
CA ASP A 32 7.04 -11.59 25.59
C ASP A 32 7.54 -10.25 26.17
N ALA A 33 8.60 -9.67 25.59
CA ALA A 33 9.06 -8.31 25.89
C ALA A 33 8.25 -7.23 25.15
N LEU A 34 7.44 -7.61 24.15
CA LEU A 34 6.49 -6.73 23.46
C LEU A 34 5.08 -6.95 24.01
N PRO A 35 4.31 -5.88 24.33
CA PRO A 35 2.90 -6.04 24.66
C PRO A 35 2.17 -6.75 23.50
N SER A 36 1.34 -7.77 23.80
CA SER A 36 0.49 -8.53 22.86
C SER A 36 1.14 -9.76 22.15
N GLY A 37 2.17 -10.35 22.76
CA GLY A 37 3.04 -11.37 22.16
C GLY A 37 2.66 -12.86 22.18
N GLY A 38 1.40 -13.27 22.34
CA GLY A 38 1.04 -14.64 22.74
C GLY A 38 1.06 -15.79 21.71
N SER A 39 1.92 -15.80 20.67
CA SER A 39 1.88 -16.87 19.63
C SER A 39 3.00 -17.91 19.66
N GLY A 40 4.05 -17.73 20.48
CA GLY A 40 5.19 -18.67 20.54
C GLY A 40 5.99 -18.79 19.23
N ILE A 41 5.90 -17.83 18.32
CA ILE A 41 6.64 -17.79 17.05
C ILE A 41 7.78 -16.78 17.19
N SER A 42 9.02 -17.27 17.13
CA SER A 42 10.21 -16.43 17.03
C SER A 42 10.50 -16.09 15.57
N ILE A 43 10.35 -14.82 15.19
CA ILE A 43 10.82 -14.30 13.89
C ILE A 43 12.11 -13.52 14.16
N PRO A 44 13.22 -13.84 13.48
CA PRO A 44 14.45 -13.08 13.65
C PRO A 44 14.26 -11.63 13.15
N PRO A 45 14.72 -10.62 13.89
CA PRO A 45 14.36 -9.21 13.69
C PRO A 45 14.87 -8.62 12.37
N HIS A 46 15.93 -9.18 11.79
CA HIS A 46 16.66 -8.51 10.71
C HIS A 46 16.92 -9.39 9.48
N PHE A 47 17.20 -10.67 9.68
CA PHE A 47 17.40 -11.63 8.60
C PHE A 47 16.76 -12.96 8.95
N TRP A 48 16.10 -13.57 7.97
CA TRP A 48 15.67 -14.96 8.05
C TRP A 48 16.91 -15.85 8.15
N GLY A 49 16.88 -16.86 9.02
CA GLY A 49 17.92 -17.88 9.04
C GLY A 49 17.95 -18.70 7.73
N GLU A 50 19.03 -19.45 7.51
CA GLU A 50 19.18 -20.35 6.34
C GLU A 50 18.24 -21.57 6.37
N GLY A 51 17.61 -21.85 7.51
CA GLY A 51 16.60 -22.91 7.66
C GLY A 51 15.16 -22.41 7.55
N PRO A 52 14.14 -23.30 7.59
CA PRO A 52 12.80 -22.89 7.97
C PRO A 52 12.89 -22.06 9.26
N VAL A 53 12.07 -21.01 9.40
CA VAL A 53 12.07 -20.14 10.58
C VAL A 53 12.05 -21.02 11.83
N ALA A 54 13.13 -20.96 12.61
CA ALA A 54 13.75 -22.11 13.29
C ALA A 54 12.99 -22.70 14.49
N GLU A 55 11.67 -22.49 14.59
CA GLU A 55 10.79 -23.11 15.59
C GLU A 55 9.48 -23.65 15.01
N ALA A 56 9.42 -23.90 13.68
CA ALA A 56 8.27 -24.52 13.01
C ALA A 56 8.06 -26.02 13.35
N GLU A 57 8.52 -26.52 14.49
CA GLU A 57 8.09 -27.86 14.97
C GLU A 57 6.56 -27.91 15.19
N LEU A 58 5.91 -26.76 15.38
CA LEU A 58 4.46 -26.61 15.56
C LEU A 58 3.72 -26.01 14.35
N GLY A 59 4.43 -25.60 13.29
CA GLY A 59 3.87 -24.86 12.15
C GLY A 59 3.46 -23.41 12.48
N PHE A 60 3.22 -22.60 11.45
CA PHE A 60 2.64 -21.26 11.62
C PHE A 60 1.13 -21.36 11.89
N PRO A 61 0.55 -20.41 12.64
CA PRO A 61 -0.87 -20.41 12.95
C PRO A 61 -1.67 -20.23 11.67
N VAL A 62 -2.70 -21.07 11.50
CA VAL A 62 -3.77 -20.82 10.55
C VAL A 62 -4.85 -20.06 11.29
N TYR A 63 -5.15 -18.85 10.82
CA TYR A 63 -6.11 -17.97 11.48
C TYR A 63 -7.53 -18.40 11.14
N THR A 64 -8.41 -18.34 12.14
CA THR A 64 -9.85 -18.36 11.90
C THR A 64 -10.22 -17.18 10.99
N GLY A 65 -11.16 -17.40 10.07
CA GLY A 65 -11.52 -16.41 9.07
C GLY A 65 -10.84 -16.60 7.72
N TYR A 66 -10.82 -15.54 6.90
CA TYR A 66 -10.19 -15.49 5.56
C TYR A 66 -10.64 -16.63 4.64
N SER A 67 -11.89 -17.09 4.80
CA SER A 67 -12.35 -18.36 4.22
C SER A 67 -12.38 -18.32 2.69
N GLU A 68 -12.92 -17.22 2.14
CA GLU A 68 -12.96 -17.01 0.70
C GLU A 68 -11.58 -16.74 0.12
N ALA A 69 -10.77 -15.89 0.75
CA ALA A 69 -9.41 -15.61 0.32
C ALA A 69 -8.59 -16.90 0.20
N ARG A 70 -8.64 -17.75 1.23
CA ARG A 70 -7.98 -19.07 1.24
C ARG A 70 -8.49 -19.98 0.14
N ALA A 71 -9.79 -20.00 -0.13
CA ALA A 71 -10.37 -20.78 -1.22
C ALA A 71 -9.97 -20.28 -2.62
N LEU A 72 -9.79 -18.97 -2.79
CA LEU A 72 -9.43 -18.35 -4.07
C LEU A 72 -7.96 -18.59 -4.44
N ILE A 73 -7.07 -18.36 -3.48
CA ILE A 73 -5.61 -18.49 -3.66
C ILE A 73 -5.13 -19.94 -3.66
N GLY A 74 -5.92 -20.87 -3.11
CA GLY A 74 -5.52 -22.28 -3.02
C GLY A 74 -4.32 -22.43 -2.11
N GLU A 75 -3.26 -23.06 -2.60
CA GLU A 75 -2.02 -23.25 -1.84
C GLU A 75 -1.10 -22.02 -1.95
N GLY A 76 -1.47 -20.99 -2.72
CA GLY A 76 -0.64 -19.80 -2.98
C GLY A 76 0.68 -20.09 -3.67
N ALA A 77 0.80 -21.28 -4.27
CA ALA A 77 1.93 -21.63 -5.10
C ALA A 77 1.93 -20.79 -6.40
N THR A 78 3.08 -20.70 -7.05
CA THR A 78 3.20 -19.97 -8.32
C THR A 78 2.22 -20.44 -9.40
N ALA A 79 1.82 -21.72 -9.39
CA ALA A 79 0.79 -22.24 -10.30
C ALA A 79 -0.59 -21.60 -10.05
N ASP A 80 -0.98 -21.40 -8.79
CA ASP A 80 -2.21 -20.70 -8.43
C ASP A 80 -2.14 -19.22 -8.84
N LEU A 81 -1.01 -18.56 -8.58
CA LEU A 81 -0.80 -17.18 -9.02
C LEU A 81 -0.88 -17.03 -10.54
N ARG A 82 -0.33 -17.98 -11.33
CA ARG A 82 -0.46 -18.00 -12.79
C ARG A 82 -1.92 -18.14 -13.23
N ARG A 83 -2.66 -19.06 -12.60
CA ARG A 83 -4.09 -19.28 -12.88
C ARG A 83 -4.89 -18.01 -12.59
N LEU A 84 -4.68 -17.40 -11.43
CA LEU A 84 -5.36 -16.18 -11.01
C LEU A 84 -4.97 -14.98 -11.87
N SER A 85 -3.70 -14.88 -12.30
CA SER A 85 -3.22 -13.80 -13.20
C SER A 85 -3.95 -13.83 -14.52
N CYS A 86 -4.12 -15.02 -15.12
CA CYS A 86 -4.92 -15.19 -16.33
C CYS A 86 -6.38 -14.77 -16.12
N GLN A 87 -6.97 -15.08 -14.96
CA GLN A 87 -8.33 -14.65 -14.63
C GLN A 87 -8.42 -13.12 -14.49
N ALA A 88 -7.51 -12.51 -13.74
CA ALA A 88 -7.47 -11.06 -13.52
C ALA A 88 -7.29 -10.31 -14.86
N ARG A 89 -6.34 -10.73 -15.71
CA ARG A 89 -6.15 -10.14 -17.05
C ARG A 89 -7.42 -10.24 -17.91
N GLY A 90 -8.12 -11.38 -17.85
CA GLY A 90 -9.40 -11.56 -18.54
C GLY A 90 -10.47 -10.59 -18.04
N MET A 91 -10.62 -10.49 -16.71
CA MET A 91 -11.58 -9.60 -16.06
C MET A 91 -11.30 -8.12 -16.36
N VAL A 92 -10.05 -7.69 -16.27
CA VAL A 92 -9.64 -6.32 -16.60
C VAL A 92 -9.88 -6.02 -18.09
N THR A 93 -9.55 -6.96 -18.98
CA THR A 93 -9.82 -6.79 -20.41
C THR A 93 -11.30 -6.65 -20.71
N GLU A 94 -12.15 -7.49 -20.11
CA GLU A 94 -13.62 -7.41 -20.23
C GLU A 94 -14.14 -6.06 -19.74
N MET A 95 -13.62 -5.60 -18.60
CA MET A 95 -13.97 -4.32 -18.03
C MET A 95 -13.64 -3.17 -18.98
N PHE A 96 -12.41 -3.09 -19.52
CA PHE A 96 -12.05 -2.05 -20.49
C PHE A 96 -12.82 -2.17 -21.82
N ALA A 97 -13.16 -3.39 -22.25
CA ALA A 97 -13.97 -3.60 -23.44
C ALA A 97 -15.37 -2.98 -23.30
N SER A 98 -15.96 -3.00 -22.10
CA SER A 98 -17.27 -2.41 -21.83
C SER A 98 -17.35 -0.90 -22.10
N ILE A 99 -16.21 -0.20 -22.03
CA ILE A 99 -16.11 1.23 -22.37
C ILE A 99 -16.49 1.44 -23.84
N THR A 100 -16.06 0.55 -24.75
CA THR A 100 -16.30 0.68 -26.20
C THR A 100 -17.77 0.46 -26.61
N VAL A 101 -18.52 -0.32 -25.83
CA VAL A 101 -19.91 -0.70 -26.16
C VAL A 101 -20.91 0.41 -25.77
N GLY A 102 -20.60 1.26 -24.79
CA GLY A 102 -21.47 2.36 -24.33
C GLY A 102 -21.29 3.70 -25.06
N GLY A 103 -20.53 3.74 -26.17
CA GLY A 103 -20.19 4.98 -26.87
C GLY A 103 -21.21 5.47 -27.92
N LYS A 104 -22.33 4.76 -28.10
CA LYS A 104 -23.41 5.19 -29.00
C LYS A 104 -24.77 4.95 -28.37
N ASP A 105 -25.51 6.06 -28.28
CA ASP A 105 -26.95 6.19 -28.18
C ASP A 105 -27.64 5.70 -26.88
N GLU A 106 -28.24 6.69 -26.21
CA GLU A 106 -29.45 6.61 -25.38
C GLU A 106 -29.97 5.19 -25.11
N VAL A 107 -29.68 4.66 -23.92
CA VAL A 107 -30.47 3.55 -23.37
C VAL A 107 -31.67 4.19 -22.67
N GLU A 108 -32.82 4.09 -23.34
CA GLU A 108 -34.14 4.39 -22.80
C GLU A 108 -34.30 3.85 -21.37
N GLU A 109 -34.91 4.67 -20.50
CA GLU A 109 -35.39 4.27 -19.17
C GLU A 109 -36.43 3.14 -19.31
N GLY A 110 -35.97 1.89 -19.29
CA GLY A 110 -36.87 0.76 -19.42
C GLY A 110 -36.16 -0.58 -19.40
N ALA A 111 -35.91 -1.11 -18.19
CA ALA A 111 -35.53 -2.50 -17.93
C ALA A 111 -34.30 -3.03 -18.69
N ALA A 112 -33.10 -2.66 -18.26
CA ALA A 112 -31.89 -3.38 -18.66
C ALA A 112 -31.82 -4.73 -17.91
N PRO A 113 -31.64 -5.88 -18.60
CA PRO A 113 -31.19 -7.10 -17.94
C PRO A 113 -29.85 -6.82 -17.23
N SER A 114 -29.55 -7.52 -16.12
CA SER A 114 -28.28 -7.38 -15.41
C SER A 114 -27.12 -7.60 -16.39
N LEU A 115 -26.52 -6.52 -16.86
CA LEU A 115 -25.37 -6.59 -17.75
C LEU A 115 -24.26 -7.36 -17.02
N PRO A 116 -23.45 -8.16 -17.75
CA PRO A 116 -22.38 -8.92 -17.15
C PRO A 116 -21.40 -8.00 -16.41
N ARG A 117 -20.95 -8.45 -15.24
CA ARG A 117 -19.86 -7.87 -14.44
C ARG A 117 -18.62 -8.74 -14.66
N PRO A 118 -17.40 -8.18 -14.71
CA PRO A 118 -17.04 -6.79 -14.43
C PRO A 118 -17.29 -5.82 -15.61
N ARG A 119 -17.57 -4.55 -15.30
CA ARG A 119 -17.79 -3.48 -16.32
C ARG A 119 -17.39 -2.11 -15.80
N VAL A 120 -17.21 -1.15 -16.71
CA VAL A 120 -17.02 0.26 -16.37
C VAL A 120 -18.37 0.95 -16.16
N VAL A 121 -18.43 1.79 -15.13
CA VAL A 121 -19.59 2.62 -14.79
C VAL A 121 -19.18 4.09 -14.67
N GLN A 122 -20.10 4.99 -15.03
CA GLN A 122 -19.90 6.41 -14.86
C GLN A 122 -20.24 6.82 -13.43
N LEU A 123 -19.37 7.61 -12.82
CA LEU A 123 -19.52 8.16 -11.50
C LEU A 123 -19.86 9.65 -11.53
N ARG A 124 -20.51 10.10 -10.47
CA ARG A 124 -20.67 11.51 -10.11
C ARG A 124 -20.69 11.65 -8.60
N LEU A 125 -20.27 12.83 -8.12
CA LEU A 125 -20.50 13.19 -6.72
C LEU A 125 -22.01 13.36 -6.45
N SER A 126 -22.44 13.01 -5.24
CA SER A 126 -23.77 13.39 -4.75
C SER A 126 -23.91 14.92 -4.73
N PRO A 127 -25.14 15.47 -4.81
CA PRO A 127 -25.36 16.92 -4.75
C PRO A 127 -24.69 17.59 -3.53
N GLU A 128 -24.70 16.90 -2.39
CA GLU A 128 -24.13 17.40 -1.12
C GLU A 128 -22.60 17.45 -1.18
N LEU A 129 -21.94 16.41 -1.71
CA LEU A 129 -20.49 16.40 -1.87
C LEU A 129 -20.03 17.39 -2.94
N ALA A 130 -20.80 17.52 -4.03
CA ALA A 130 -20.52 18.50 -5.08
C ALA A 130 -20.63 19.94 -4.54
N LEU A 131 -21.67 20.23 -3.74
CA LEU A 131 -21.84 21.53 -3.08
C LEU A 131 -20.73 21.80 -2.06
N TRP A 132 -20.34 20.78 -1.28
CA TRP A 132 -19.23 20.92 -0.35
C TRP A 132 -17.92 21.22 -1.08
N LYS A 133 -17.60 20.47 -2.15
CA LYS A 133 -16.41 20.71 -2.98
C LYS A 133 -16.38 22.14 -3.52
N SER A 134 -17.48 22.60 -4.12
CA SER A 134 -17.55 23.96 -4.68
C SER A 134 -17.42 25.04 -3.60
N THR A 135 -17.98 24.82 -2.41
CA THR A 135 -17.85 25.74 -1.27
C THR A 135 -16.40 25.81 -0.77
N GLN A 136 -15.71 24.69 -0.65
CA GLN A 136 -14.29 24.64 -0.26
C GLN A 136 -13.41 25.31 -1.32
N HIS A 137 -13.63 25.01 -2.60
CA HIS A 137 -12.90 25.65 -3.71
C HIS A 137 -13.10 27.17 -3.72
N ALA A 138 -14.32 27.66 -3.45
CA ALA A 138 -14.62 29.09 -3.41
C ALA A 138 -13.85 29.86 -2.31
N ILE A 139 -13.45 29.19 -1.23
CA ILE A 139 -12.64 29.79 -0.15
C ILE A 139 -11.14 29.46 -0.28
N GLY A 140 -10.71 28.89 -1.41
CA GLY A 140 -9.30 28.60 -1.71
C GLY A 140 -8.80 27.25 -1.21
N ASN A 141 -9.66 26.42 -0.62
CA ASN A 141 -9.32 25.06 -0.20
C ASN A 141 -9.33 24.11 -1.40
N VAL A 142 -8.29 24.19 -2.21
CA VAL A 142 -8.08 23.37 -3.41
C VAL A 142 -6.87 22.49 -3.19
N LEU A 143 -7.02 21.19 -3.44
CA LEU A 143 -5.90 20.26 -3.40
C LEU A 143 -5.05 20.44 -4.67
N PRO A 144 -3.72 20.61 -4.55
CA PRO A 144 -2.82 20.64 -5.70
C PRO A 144 -2.80 19.28 -6.44
N PRO A 145 -2.24 19.22 -7.67
CA PRO A 145 -2.04 17.93 -8.35
C PRO A 145 -1.17 16.98 -7.51
N LYS A 146 -1.43 15.68 -7.60
CA LYS A 146 -0.52 14.65 -7.09
C LYS A 146 0.90 14.87 -7.63
N GLY A 147 1.88 14.59 -6.79
CA GLY A 147 3.25 14.46 -7.26
C GLY A 147 3.45 13.16 -8.03
N LYS A 148 4.60 13.01 -8.68
CA LYS A 148 4.88 11.85 -9.55
C LYS A 148 5.55 10.69 -8.82
N ALA A 149 5.81 10.82 -7.52
CA ALA A 149 6.58 9.84 -6.76
C ALA A 149 8.02 9.67 -7.28
N LEU A 150 8.62 10.75 -7.82
CA LEU A 150 9.92 10.70 -8.52
C LEU A 150 10.97 11.57 -7.83
N ARG A 151 10.61 12.32 -6.78
CA ARG A 151 11.56 13.15 -6.03
C ARG A 151 12.65 12.28 -5.42
N GLN A 152 13.90 12.68 -5.60
CA GLN A 152 15.03 12.00 -4.97
C GLN A 152 14.95 12.10 -3.44
N ALA A 153 15.41 11.07 -2.73
CA ALA A 153 15.61 11.16 -1.31
C ALA A 153 16.73 12.13 -0.95
N SER A 154 16.66 12.71 0.25
CA SER A 154 17.63 13.72 0.65
C SER A 154 19.06 13.16 0.71
N PRO A 155 20.09 13.99 0.52
CA PRO A 155 21.48 13.55 0.65
C PRO A 155 21.78 12.90 2.01
N GLN A 156 21.10 13.34 3.07
CA GLN A 156 21.26 12.76 4.41
C GLN A 156 20.70 11.34 4.49
N VAL A 157 19.50 11.11 3.94
CA VAL A 157 18.89 9.77 3.83
C VAL A 157 19.80 8.85 3.00
N LEU A 158 20.24 9.31 1.83
CA LEU A 158 21.10 8.54 0.94
C LEU A 158 22.45 8.20 1.58
N ALA A 159 23.06 9.14 2.30
CA ALA A 159 24.31 8.90 3.00
C ALA A 159 24.15 7.87 4.13
N GLN A 160 23.08 7.95 4.92
CA GLN A 160 22.79 6.97 5.97
C GLN A 160 22.50 5.58 5.40
N LEU A 161 21.90 5.51 4.20
CA LEU A 161 21.63 4.26 3.50
C LEU A 161 22.84 3.71 2.70
N GLY A 162 23.95 4.45 2.63
CA GLY A 162 25.07 4.10 1.74
C GLY A 162 24.65 4.07 0.26
N ALA A 163 23.61 4.83 -0.09
CA ALA A 163 22.92 4.79 -1.38
C ALA A 163 23.21 6.02 -2.27
N THR A 164 24.24 6.81 -1.93
CA THR A 164 24.58 8.05 -2.66
C THR A 164 24.91 7.79 -4.13
N ASP A 165 25.55 6.66 -4.42
CA ASP A 165 26.00 6.28 -5.77
C ASP A 165 25.10 5.22 -6.43
N TRP A 166 23.91 4.97 -5.88
CA TRP A 166 22.97 4.01 -6.46
C TRP A 166 22.31 4.57 -7.73
N PRO A 167 21.81 3.70 -8.63
CA PRO A 167 21.00 4.11 -9.77
C PRO A 167 19.83 5.00 -9.34
N ALA A 168 19.58 6.08 -10.08
CA ALA A 168 18.55 7.06 -9.73
C ALA A 168 17.17 6.44 -9.45
N ALA A 169 16.78 5.41 -10.22
CA ALA A 169 15.54 4.66 -10.05
C ALA A 169 15.35 4.04 -8.66
N LEU A 170 16.45 3.77 -7.94
CA LEU A 170 16.47 3.14 -6.62
C LEU A 170 16.63 4.18 -5.49
N THR A 171 16.74 5.47 -5.81
CA THR A 171 17.05 6.53 -4.83
C THR A 171 15.93 7.55 -4.64
N THR A 172 14.79 7.36 -5.31
CA THR A 172 13.60 8.20 -5.10
C THR A 172 12.97 7.89 -3.75
N ASN A 173 12.24 8.87 -3.20
CA ASN A 173 11.50 8.65 -1.95
C ASN A 173 10.51 7.49 -2.07
N ASN A 174 9.82 7.39 -3.21
CA ASN A 174 8.88 6.30 -3.45
C ASN A 174 9.56 4.92 -3.49
N ALA A 175 10.71 4.79 -4.17
CA ALA A 175 11.44 3.54 -4.25
C ALA A 175 12.04 3.12 -2.88
N LEU A 176 12.62 4.06 -2.14
CA LEU A 176 13.24 3.78 -0.85
C LEU A 176 12.21 3.51 0.25
N PHE A 177 11.16 4.33 0.37
CA PHE A 177 10.20 4.21 1.47
C PHE A 177 9.01 3.30 1.14
N GLY A 178 8.82 2.94 -0.12
CA GLY A 178 7.93 1.86 -0.54
C GLY A 178 8.69 0.53 -0.56
N GLY A 179 9.32 0.22 -1.70
CA GLY A 179 9.97 -1.08 -1.93
C GLY A 179 11.12 -1.41 -0.96
N CYS A 180 12.06 -0.49 -0.74
CA CYS A 180 13.25 -0.77 0.08
C CYS A 180 12.87 -0.96 1.55
N MET A 181 12.08 -0.03 2.12
CA MET A 181 11.63 -0.08 3.51
C MET A 181 10.75 -1.30 3.79
N SER A 182 9.82 -1.66 2.89
CA SER A 182 9.05 -2.90 3.05
C SER A 182 9.96 -4.12 3.09
N ASN A 183 10.97 -4.21 2.22
CA ASN A 183 11.96 -5.29 2.26
C ASN A 183 12.82 -5.29 3.53
N MET A 184 13.18 -4.12 4.04
CA MET A 184 13.91 -3.97 5.30
C MET A 184 13.07 -4.42 6.52
N LEU A 185 11.78 -4.11 6.53
CA LEU A 185 10.85 -4.52 7.58
C LEU A 185 10.58 -6.03 7.55
N ILE A 186 10.50 -6.63 6.35
CA ILE A 186 10.27 -8.07 6.17
C ILE A 186 11.54 -8.89 6.47
N GLY A 187 12.71 -8.36 6.10
CA GLY A 187 13.99 -9.08 6.16
C GLY A 187 14.22 -10.02 4.98
N ALA A 188 15.45 -10.53 4.86
CA ALA A 188 15.86 -11.52 3.87
C ALA A 188 16.84 -12.54 4.48
N ALA A 189 17.34 -13.52 3.72
CA ALA A 189 18.34 -14.46 4.25
C ALA A 189 19.65 -13.77 4.66
N ASP A 190 20.00 -12.70 3.94
CA ASP A 190 21.18 -11.88 4.16
C ASP A 190 21.01 -10.52 3.46
N VAL A 191 21.98 -9.63 3.66
CA VAL A 191 21.99 -8.28 3.11
C VAL A 191 21.94 -8.24 1.57
N ARG A 192 22.65 -9.15 0.89
CA ARG A 192 22.65 -9.21 -0.59
C ARG A 192 21.28 -9.64 -1.09
N THR A 193 20.69 -10.65 -0.45
CA THR A 193 19.35 -11.13 -0.76
C THR A 193 18.29 -10.05 -0.51
N MET A 194 18.41 -9.29 0.58
CA MET A 194 17.53 -8.15 0.88
C MET A 194 17.55 -7.09 -0.22
N PHE A 195 18.75 -6.70 -0.67
CA PHE A 195 18.89 -5.75 -1.76
C PHE A 195 18.34 -6.31 -3.08
N SER A 196 18.64 -7.58 -3.38
CA SER A 196 18.12 -8.29 -4.55
C SER A 196 16.59 -8.38 -4.55
N ASN A 197 15.97 -8.61 -3.39
CA ASN A 197 14.52 -8.61 -3.23
C ASN A 197 13.94 -7.20 -3.43
N TYR A 198 14.57 -6.15 -2.87
CA TYR A 198 14.19 -4.77 -3.13
C TYR A 198 14.18 -4.46 -4.64
N VAL A 199 15.28 -4.75 -5.35
CA VAL A 199 15.37 -4.49 -6.80
C VAL A 199 14.37 -5.34 -7.59
N THR A 200 14.08 -6.56 -7.14
CA THR A 200 13.06 -7.43 -7.74
C THR A 200 11.66 -6.81 -7.64
N ASP A 201 11.30 -6.25 -6.48
CA ASP A 201 9.97 -5.69 -6.27
C ASP A 201 9.79 -4.29 -6.89
N MET A 202 10.86 -3.64 -7.35
CA MET A 202 10.77 -2.40 -8.15
C MET A 202 9.98 -2.59 -9.46
N ALA A 203 9.58 -3.82 -9.81
CA ALA A 203 8.58 -4.10 -10.83
C ALA A 203 7.26 -3.33 -10.61
N VAL A 204 6.84 -3.09 -9.36
CA VAL A 204 5.64 -2.28 -9.05
C VAL A 204 5.75 -0.86 -9.62
N ASN A 205 6.96 -0.31 -9.69
CA ASN A 205 7.16 1.07 -10.14
C ASN A 205 6.89 1.30 -11.63
N TYR A 206 6.62 0.24 -12.40
CA TYR A 206 6.08 0.38 -13.75
C TYR A 206 4.72 1.09 -13.73
N GLU A 207 3.90 0.86 -12.70
CA GLU A 207 2.62 1.57 -12.50
C GLU A 207 2.83 3.08 -12.29
N TYR A 208 4.00 3.51 -11.81
CA TYR A 208 4.37 4.92 -11.63
C TYR A 208 5.11 5.51 -12.83
N GLY A 209 5.23 4.77 -13.94
CA GLY A 209 5.89 5.25 -15.16
C GLY A 209 7.42 5.26 -15.07
N TYR A 210 8.01 4.59 -14.08
CA TYR A 210 9.47 4.59 -13.90
C TYR A 210 10.21 4.02 -15.11
N SER A 211 9.60 3.09 -15.84
CA SER A 211 10.18 2.52 -17.07
C SER A 211 10.41 3.57 -18.16
N HIS A 212 9.63 4.67 -18.18
CA HIS A 212 9.81 5.78 -19.11
C HIS A 212 10.87 6.78 -18.62
N VAL A 213 10.99 6.95 -17.30
CA VAL A 213 11.88 7.95 -16.67
C VAL A 213 13.29 7.40 -16.47
N PHE A 214 13.41 6.11 -16.14
CA PHE A 214 14.67 5.45 -15.83
C PHE A 214 14.89 4.25 -16.76
N PRO A 215 15.59 4.44 -17.90
CA PRO A 215 15.85 3.37 -18.86
C PRO A 215 16.58 2.16 -18.27
N THR A 216 17.31 2.34 -17.18
CA THR A 216 18.06 1.28 -16.49
C THR A 216 17.16 0.34 -15.67
N LEU A 217 15.93 0.73 -15.33
CA LEU A 217 15.07 -0.05 -14.43
C LEU A 217 14.81 -1.46 -14.96
N GLN A 218 14.52 -1.60 -16.25
CA GLN A 218 14.23 -2.90 -16.87
C GLN A 218 15.41 -3.87 -16.73
N GLY A 219 16.64 -3.39 -16.94
CA GLY A 219 17.85 -4.18 -16.78
C GLY A 219 18.10 -4.55 -15.31
N LEU A 220 17.91 -3.61 -14.39
CA LEU A 220 18.06 -3.86 -12.95
C LEU A 220 17.12 -4.96 -12.47
N VAL A 221 15.84 -4.88 -12.82
CA VAL A 221 14.83 -5.89 -12.45
C VAL A 221 15.15 -7.26 -13.06
N GLN A 222 15.54 -7.32 -14.33
CA GLN A 222 15.93 -8.58 -14.99
C GLN A 222 17.14 -9.24 -14.32
N ASP A 223 18.16 -8.45 -14.00
CA ASP A 223 19.35 -8.94 -13.32
C ASP A 223 19.01 -9.43 -11.89
N ALA A 224 18.07 -8.79 -11.18
CA ALA A 224 17.68 -9.19 -9.83
C ALA A 224 16.82 -10.48 -9.81
N LEU A 225 15.93 -10.62 -10.81
CA LEU A 225 15.20 -11.86 -11.06
C LEU A 225 16.13 -13.04 -11.39
N ALA A 226 17.30 -12.76 -11.98
CA ALA A 226 18.31 -13.75 -12.34
C ALA A 226 19.43 -13.92 -11.30
N ASP A 227 19.35 -13.25 -10.14
CA ASP A 227 20.38 -13.32 -9.11
C ASP A 227 20.57 -14.74 -8.57
N ALA A 228 21.66 -15.38 -8.96
CA ALA A 228 21.95 -16.76 -8.59
C ALA A 228 22.06 -16.97 -7.07
N HIS A 229 22.51 -15.95 -6.32
CA HIS A 229 22.62 -16.04 -4.86
C HIS A 229 21.24 -16.07 -4.22
N ALA A 230 20.40 -15.09 -4.53
CA ALA A 230 19.07 -15.02 -3.95
C ALA A 230 18.15 -16.15 -4.46
N LEU A 231 18.33 -16.64 -5.69
CA LEU A 231 17.68 -17.87 -6.17
C LEU A 231 18.08 -19.14 -5.39
N GLY A 232 19.27 -19.13 -4.77
CA GLY A 232 19.77 -20.20 -3.92
C GLY A 232 19.32 -20.09 -2.46
N THR A 233 18.76 -18.95 -2.05
CA THR A 233 18.25 -18.77 -0.68
C THR A 233 16.87 -19.40 -0.50
N PRO A 234 16.48 -19.74 0.75
CA PRO A 234 15.15 -20.29 1.03
C PRO A 234 14.04 -19.41 0.45
N HIS A 235 13.19 -20.01 -0.37
CA HIS A 235 12.02 -19.39 -1.01
C HIS A 235 12.29 -18.19 -1.92
N GLY A 236 13.57 -17.88 -2.21
CA GLY A 236 13.93 -16.79 -3.11
C GLY A 236 13.54 -17.04 -4.56
N ARG A 237 13.32 -18.31 -4.96
CA ARG A 237 12.78 -18.68 -6.27
C ARG A 237 11.31 -18.31 -6.39
N GLU A 238 10.51 -18.65 -5.40
CA GLU A 238 9.06 -18.42 -5.35
C GLU A 238 8.75 -16.93 -5.46
N ARG A 239 9.50 -16.08 -4.74
CA ARG A 239 9.41 -14.61 -4.87
C ARG A 239 9.60 -14.13 -6.30
N ARG A 240 10.70 -14.55 -6.94
CA ARG A 240 11.08 -14.11 -8.29
C ARG A 240 10.13 -14.64 -9.35
N GLU A 241 9.69 -15.89 -9.21
CA GLU A 241 8.69 -16.45 -10.11
C GLU A 241 7.34 -15.74 -9.98
N ALA A 242 6.92 -15.36 -8.77
CA ALA A 242 5.69 -14.59 -8.57
C ALA A 242 5.76 -13.19 -9.18
N VAL A 243 6.89 -12.50 -9.07
CA VAL A 243 7.09 -11.21 -9.77
C VAL A 243 7.05 -11.40 -11.29
N ALA A 244 7.64 -12.46 -11.82
CA ALA A 244 7.54 -12.79 -13.25
C ALA A 244 6.11 -13.10 -13.71
N VAL A 245 5.21 -13.50 -12.80
CA VAL A 245 3.77 -13.69 -13.06
C VAL A 245 3.01 -12.38 -13.00
N GLY A 246 3.34 -11.50 -12.04
CA GLY A 246 2.68 -10.20 -11.87
C GLY A 246 3.04 -9.16 -12.94
N LEU A 247 4.30 -9.14 -13.38
CA LEU A 247 4.80 -8.11 -14.31
C LEU A 247 3.99 -8.02 -15.63
N PRO A 248 3.62 -9.13 -16.31
CA PRO A 248 2.75 -9.05 -17.48
C PRO A 248 1.36 -8.46 -17.19
N TYR A 249 0.79 -8.73 -16.01
CA TYR A 249 -0.50 -8.12 -15.63
C TYR A 249 -0.37 -6.60 -15.53
N ILE A 250 0.66 -6.11 -14.83
CA ILE A 250 0.94 -4.67 -14.67
C ILE A 250 1.08 -4.02 -16.05
N GLN A 251 1.90 -4.60 -16.93
CA GLN A 251 2.16 -4.06 -18.27
C GLN A 251 0.89 -4.03 -19.14
N ASP A 252 0.08 -5.09 -19.11
CA ASP A 252 -1.17 -5.15 -19.87
C ASP A 252 -2.20 -4.14 -19.36
N LYS A 253 -2.35 -4.01 -18.03
CA LYS A 253 -3.22 -3.02 -17.40
C LYS A 253 -2.79 -1.60 -17.81
N ILE A 254 -1.50 -1.27 -17.70
CA ILE A 254 -0.95 0.01 -18.14
C ILE A 254 -1.30 0.29 -19.61
N ALA A 255 -1.14 -0.71 -20.49
CA ALA A 255 -1.47 -0.57 -21.90
C ALA A 255 -2.96 -0.28 -22.14
N LEU A 256 -3.86 -0.93 -21.40
CA LEU A 256 -5.30 -0.68 -21.46
C LEU A 256 -5.68 0.72 -20.97
N GLU A 257 -5.08 1.17 -19.87
CA GLU A 257 -5.25 2.51 -19.32
C GLU A 257 -4.78 3.58 -20.31
N VAL A 258 -3.58 3.43 -20.88
CA VAL A 258 -3.04 4.33 -21.90
C VAL A 258 -3.95 4.40 -23.13
N ALA A 259 -4.42 3.25 -23.61
CA ALA A 259 -5.29 3.17 -24.79
C ALA A 259 -6.66 3.84 -24.56
N ASN A 260 -7.14 3.91 -23.32
CA ASN A 260 -8.45 4.44 -22.99
C ASN A 260 -8.42 5.76 -22.21
N LYS A 261 -7.25 6.33 -21.90
CA LYS A 261 -7.08 7.45 -20.94
C LYS A 261 -8.07 8.60 -21.07
N THR A 262 -8.39 9.00 -22.29
CA THR A 262 -9.34 10.11 -22.56
C THR A 262 -10.80 9.79 -22.23
N ARG A 263 -11.10 8.53 -21.89
CA ARG A 263 -12.45 7.98 -21.69
C ARG A 263 -12.69 7.49 -20.25
N LEU A 264 -11.69 7.58 -19.38
CA LEU A 264 -11.75 7.04 -18.02
C LEU A 264 -12.13 8.10 -16.97
N LYS A 265 -12.43 9.32 -17.42
CA LYS A 265 -12.85 10.41 -16.54
C LYS A 265 -14.18 10.11 -15.87
N TYR A 266 -14.20 10.17 -14.54
CA TYR A 266 -15.34 9.75 -13.72
C TYR A 266 -15.82 8.34 -14.06
N CYS A 267 -14.89 7.44 -14.32
CA CYS A 267 -15.19 6.04 -14.47
C CYS A 267 -14.71 5.27 -13.25
N SER A 268 -15.41 4.18 -12.95
CA SER A 268 -15.00 3.19 -11.97
C SER A 268 -15.39 1.81 -12.48
N ALA A 269 -14.90 0.78 -11.82
CA ALA A 269 -15.26 -0.59 -12.10
C ALA A 269 -16.42 -1.04 -11.21
N GLN A 270 -17.45 -1.64 -11.83
CA GLN A 270 -18.44 -2.44 -11.11
C GLN A 270 -18.07 -3.91 -11.25
N MET A 271 -17.91 -4.58 -10.11
CA MET A 271 -17.48 -5.98 -10.04
C MET A 271 -18.20 -6.70 -8.89
N ASP A 272 -18.13 -8.03 -8.89
CA ASP A 272 -18.53 -8.82 -7.73
C ASP A 272 -17.36 -8.99 -6.75
N ARG A 273 -17.63 -9.50 -5.54
CA ARG A 273 -16.63 -9.58 -4.47
C ARG A 273 -15.45 -10.48 -4.83
N ARG A 274 -15.70 -11.50 -5.66
CA ARG A 274 -14.68 -12.42 -6.16
C ARG A 274 -13.74 -11.73 -7.13
N ALA A 275 -14.29 -11.02 -8.13
CA ALA A 275 -13.52 -10.27 -9.09
C ALA A 275 -12.68 -9.19 -8.40
N ALA A 276 -13.24 -8.50 -7.40
CA ALA A 276 -12.49 -7.55 -6.57
C ALA A 276 -11.25 -8.19 -5.93
N GLN A 277 -11.43 -9.28 -5.18
CA GLN A 277 -10.30 -9.97 -4.54
C GLN A 277 -9.25 -10.48 -5.53
N VAL A 278 -9.68 -10.99 -6.69
CA VAL A 278 -8.75 -11.47 -7.72
C VAL A 278 -8.00 -10.32 -8.38
N ILE A 279 -8.67 -9.24 -8.78
CA ILE A 279 -8.03 -8.08 -9.41
C ILE A 279 -7.10 -7.38 -8.43
N TYR A 280 -7.57 -7.07 -7.21
CA TYR A 280 -6.79 -6.37 -6.19
C TYR A 280 -5.55 -7.14 -5.75
N LEU A 281 -5.59 -8.48 -5.77
CA LEU A 281 -4.40 -9.29 -5.55
C LEU A 281 -3.28 -8.94 -6.53
N PHE A 282 -3.59 -8.75 -7.82
CA PHE A 282 -2.58 -8.39 -8.83
C PHE A 282 -2.29 -6.89 -8.86
N ASP A 283 -3.28 -6.04 -8.60
CA ASP A 283 -3.06 -4.61 -8.47
C ASP A 283 -2.13 -4.28 -7.30
N SER A 284 -2.06 -5.13 -6.26
CA SER A 284 -1.06 -4.98 -5.17
C SER A 284 0.38 -4.88 -5.70
N SER A 285 0.64 -5.47 -6.88
CA SER A 285 1.91 -5.39 -7.61
C SER A 285 3.16 -5.90 -6.84
N VAL A 286 2.95 -6.51 -5.68
CA VAL A 286 3.99 -6.99 -4.74
C VAL A 286 3.86 -8.48 -4.42
N LEU A 287 3.36 -9.25 -5.40
CA LEU A 287 3.12 -10.70 -5.31
C LEU A 287 4.34 -11.51 -4.84
N GLY A 288 5.55 -11.00 -5.08
CA GLY A 288 6.79 -11.63 -4.62
C GLY A 288 6.84 -11.81 -3.11
N ILE A 289 6.43 -10.79 -2.34
CA ILE A 289 6.37 -10.83 -0.88
C ILE A 289 5.41 -11.93 -0.41
N GLY A 290 4.21 -11.97 -1.00
CA GLY A 290 3.20 -12.96 -0.66
C GLY A 290 3.64 -14.39 -0.98
N ALA A 291 4.24 -14.62 -2.16
CA ALA A 291 4.70 -15.94 -2.55
C ALA A 291 5.83 -16.46 -1.66
N GLU A 292 6.77 -15.59 -1.26
CA GLU A 292 7.82 -15.97 -0.31
C GLU A 292 7.22 -16.32 1.06
N ALA A 293 6.29 -15.50 1.57
CA ALA A 293 5.63 -15.72 2.84
C ALA A 293 4.82 -17.03 2.84
N THR A 294 4.06 -17.30 1.78
CA THR A 294 3.31 -18.56 1.64
C THR A 294 4.26 -19.75 1.61
N ALA A 295 5.33 -19.68 0.82
CA ALA A 295 6.28 -20.78 0.71
C ALA A 295 7.03 -21.04 2.03
N ARG A 296 7.22 -20.00 2.85
CA ARG A 296 7.73 -20.10 4.23
C ARG A 296 6.74 -20.73 5.21
N GLY A 297 5.47 -20.87 4.85
CA GLY A 297 4.43 -21.57 5.61
C GLY A 297 3.43 -20.69 6.34
N PHE A 298 3.43 -19.37 6.12
CA PHE A 298 2.44 -18.44 6.68
C PHE A 298 1.04 -18.68 6.08
N ASP A 299 -0.03 -18.28 6.79
CA ASP A 299 -1.41 -18.51 6.36
C ASP A 299 -1.73 -17.82 5.03
N VAL A 300 -1.93 -18.64 4.00
CA VAL A 300 -2.19 -18.19 2.63
C VAL A 300 -3.44 -17.31 2.51
N GLY A 301 -4.48 -17.56 3.31
CA GLY A 301 -5.70 -16.74 3.31
C GLY A 301 -5.44 -15.35 3.88
N ALA A 302 -4.65 -15.27 4.94
CA ALA A 302 -4.24 -14.02 5.56
C ALA A 302 -3.34 -13.20 4.63
N ILE A 303 -2.37 -13.85 3.97
CA ILE A 303 -1.49 -13.22 2.98
C ILE A 303 -2.29 -12.60 1.83
N MET A 304 -3.23 -13.35 1.25
CA MET A 304 -4.08 -12.80 0.19
C MET A 304 -4.89 -11.60 0.69
N SER A 305 -5.44 -11.68 1.91
CA SER A 305 -6.16 -10.57 2.52
C SER A 305 -5.28 -9.33 2.70
N ASP A 306 -4.01 -9.49 3.08
CA ASP A 306 -3.07 -8.38 3.27
C ASP A 306 -2.69 -7.74 1.94
N LEU A 307 -2.44 -8.54 0.90
CA LEU A 307 -2.18 -8.02 -0.44
C LEU A 307 -3.39 -7.25 -0.99
N VAL A 308 -4.61 -7.75 -0.79
CA VAL A 308 -5.83 -7.01 -1.13
C VAL A 308 -5.98 -5.74 -0.28
N LEU A 309 -5.64 -5.80 1.01
CA LEU A 309 -5.69 -4.66 1.93
C LEU A 309 -4.69 -3.56 1.57
N SER A 310 -3.53 -3.90 0.98
CA SER A 310 -2.55 -2.91 0.53
C SER A 310 -3.16 -1.94 -0.48
N ILE A 311 -3.98 -2.44 -1.40
CA ILE A 311 -4.70 -1.61 -2.37
C ILE A 311 -5.73 -0.71 -1.69
N ASN A 312 -6.50 -1.26 -0.76
CA ASN A 312 -7.46 -0.46 -0.02
C ASN A 312 -6.79 0.64 0.82
N SER A 313 -5.61 0.35 1.35
CA SER A 313 -4.81 1.31 2.11
C SER A 313 -4.21 2.39 1.22
N HIS A 314 -3.83 2.04 -0.01
CA HIS A 314 -3.40 2.99 -1.03
C HIS A 314 -4.56 3.92 -1.46
N ASP A 315 -5.68 3.34 -1.84
CA ASP A 315 -6.78 4.01 -2.53
C ASP A 315 -7.62 4.92 -1.62
N VAL A 316 -7.61 4.69 -0.30
CA VAL A 316 -8.39 5.48 0.67
C VAL A 316 -8.09 6.97 0.57
N ILE A 317 -6.86 7.35 0.26
CA ILE A 317 -6.48 8.75 0.18
C ILE A 317 -6.60 9.33 -1.24
N ASP A 318 -6.98 8.51 -2.20
CA ASP A 318 -6.94 8.86 -3.62
C ASP A 318 -8.31 8.90 -4.29
N VAL A 319 -9.39 8.52 -3.58
CA VAL A 319 -10.80 8.58 -4.00
C VAL A 319 -11.15 9.74 -4.95
N GLY A 320 -10.84 10.98 -4.58
CA GLY A 320 -11.22 12.15 -5.37
C GLY A 320 -10.33 12.45 -6.58
N SER A 321 -9.05 12.11 -6.49
CA SER A 321 -8.12 12.18 -7.61
C SER A 321 -8.40 11.06 -8.61
N ASP A 322 -8.73 9.86 -8.13
CA ASP A 322 -8.95 8.68 -8.97
C ASP A 322 -10.29 8.72 -9.68
N LEU A 323 -11.25 9.39 -9.06
CA LEU A 323 -12.48 9.80 -9.70
C LEU A 323 -12.24 10.63 -10.99
N VAL A 324 -11.08 11.27 -11.18
CA VAL A 324 -10.81 12.13 -12.36
C VAL A 324 -9.56 11.78 -13.17
N ASN A 325 -8.62 11.00 -12.64
CA ASN A 325 -7.27 10.74 -13.19
C ASN A 325 -7.15 9.43 -14.00
N SER A 326 -8.26 8.91 -14.50
CA SER A 326 -8.27 7.80 -15.45
C SER A 326 -7.98 6.41 -14.88
N GLU A 327 -8.00 6.20 -13.56
CA GLU A 327 -7.87 4.87 -12.95
C GLU A 327 -9.24 4.32 -12.56
N ILE A 328 -9.65 3.21 -13.19
CA ILE A 328 -10.94 2.57 -12.88
C ILE A 328 -10.86 1.62 -11.69
N MET A 329 -9.65 1.31 -11.21
CA MET A 329 -9.36 0.34 -10.15
C MET A 329 -9.09 0.99 -8.79
N ASN A 330 -9.91 1.98 -8.41
CA ASN A 330 -9.88 2.48 -7.04
C ASN A 330 -10.87 1.69 -6.18
N SER A 331 -10.35 0.97 -5.19
CA SER A 331 -11.11 -0.01 -4.43
C SER A 331 -12.28 0.58 -3.67
N PHE A 332 -12.19 1.84 -3.24
CA PHE A 332 -13.29 2.56 -2.61
C PHE A 332 -14.40 2.92 -3.62
N LEU A 333 -14.03 3.27 -4.85
CA LEU A 333 -15.00 3.62 -5.89
C LEU A 333 -15.64 2.40 -6.55
N ASN A 334 -15.03 1.22 -6.40
CA ASN A 334 -15.45 -0.03 -7.03
C ASN A 334 -16.53 -0.78 -6.24
N VAL A 335 -16.69 -0.48 -4.95
CA VAL A 335 -17.70 -1.10 -4.08
C VAL A 335 -19.11 -0.80 -4.60
N ALA A 336 -20.01 -1.78 -4.55
CA ALA A 336 -21.34 -1.69 -5.15
C ALA A 336 -22.19 -0.54 -4.58
N ASP A 337 -21.98 -0.13 -3.32
CA ASP A 337 -22.60 1.05 -2.71
C ASP A 337 -22.45 2.32 -3.59
N ILE A 338 -21.31 2.42 -4.30
CA ILE A 338 -21.03 3.49 -5.27
C ILE A 338 -21.23 2.98 -6.69
N ALA A 339 -20.58 1.88 -7.08
CA ALA A 339 -20.50 1.43 -8.46
C ALA A 339 -21.85 0.97 -9.04
N ALA A 340 -22.80 0.50 -8.21
CA ALA A 340 -24.12 0.12 -8.69
C ALA A 340 -25.01 1.33 -9.02
N SER A 341 -24.86 2.43 -8.28
CA SER A 341 -25.65 3.65 -8.47
C SER A 341 -24.96 4.70 -9.35
N GLY A 342 -23.64 4.61 -9.49
CA GLY A 342 -22.81 5.65 -10.09
C GLY A 342 -22.69 6.91 -9.22
N VAL A 343 -23.06 6.87 -7.94
CA VAL A 343 -23.09 8.04 -7.06
C VAL A 343 -22.12 7.87 -5.90
N VAL A 344 -21.10 8.72 -5.88
CA VAL A 344 -20.18 8.86 -4.75
C VAL A 344 -20.82 9.77 -3.72
N SER A 345 -21.14 9.24 -2.54
CA SER A 345 -21.82 9.97 -1.46
C SER A 345 -21.08 9.82 -0.13
N GLU A 346 -21.27 10.78 0.79
CA GLU A 346 -20.65 10.71 2.12
C GLU A 346 -21.07 9.46 2.91
N PRO A 347 -22.35 9.04 2.94
CA PRO A 347 -22.74 7.79 3.60
C PRO A 347 -22.06 6.55 3.02
N ALA A 348 -21.99 6.44 1.69
CA ALA A 348 -21.34 5.32 1.03
C ALA A 348 -19.84 5.28 1.34
N LEU A 349 -19.14 6.41 1.21
CA LEU A 349 -17.71 6.49 1.53
C LEU A 349 -17.41 6.12 2.98
N ARG A 350 -18.26 6.51 3.95
CA ARG A 350 -18.09 6.11 5.35
C ARG A 350 -18.34 4.62 5.57
N ALA A 351 -19.38 4.05 4.95
CA ALA A 351 -19.67 2.62 5.08
C ALA A 351 -18.51 1.77 4.53
N ILE A 352 -17.98 2.16 3.38
CA ILE A 352 -16.83 1.52 2.74
C ILE A 352 -15.56 1.69 3.59
N TYR A 353 -15.32 2.90 4.09
CA TYR A 353 -14.20 3.16 5.00
C TYR A 353 -14.27 2.27 6.25
N ASP A 354 -15.45 2.15 6.87
CA ASP A 354 -15.63 1.33 8.08
C ASP A 354 -15.42 -0.17 7.78
N ALA A 355 -15.86 -0.64 6.61
CA ALA A 355 -15.62 -2.01 6.15
C ALA A 355 -14.11 -2.31 6.03
N TYR A 356 -13.36 -1.44 5.34
CA TYR A 356 -11.91 -1.61 5.18
C TYR A 356 -11.14 -1.41 6.49
N ALA A 357 -11.53 -0.44 7.32
CA ALA A 357 -10.95 -0.24 8.65
C ALA A 357 -11.11 -1.48 9.53
N ALA A 358 -12.26 -2.15 9.47
CA ALA A 358 -12.51 -3.41 10.19
C ALA A 358 -11.70 -4.58 9.61
N THR A 359 -11.54 -4.64 8.27
CA THR A 359 -10.71 -5.67 7.62
C THR A 359 -9.23 -5.58 8.02
N GLY A 360 -8.70 -4.37 8.12
CA GLY A 360 -7.30 -4.15 8.48
C GLY A 360 -6.95 -4.35 9.95
N ALA A 361 -7.92 -4.32 10.85
CA ALA A 361 -7.67 -4.31 12.30
C ALA A 361 -6.82 -5.48 12.80
N ARG A 362 -7.10 -6.70 12.33
CA ARG A 362 -6.33 -7.90 12.73
C ARG A 362 -4.90 -7.88 12.20
N ALA A 363 -4.71 -7.37 10.98
CA ALA A 363 -3.40 -7.18 10.40
C ALA A 363 -2.58 -6.27 11.33
N PHE A 364 -3.06 -5.05 11.57
CA PHE A 364 -2.33 -4.03 12.34
C PHE A 364 -2.14 -4.35 13.83
N THR A 365 -2.96 -5.19 14.44
CA THR A 365 -2.94 -5.39 15.91
C THR A 365 -2.49 -6.78 16.36
N GLN A 366 -2.81 -7.82 15.58
CA GLN A 366 -2.53 -9.22 15.95
C GLN A 366 -1.43 -9.83 15.08
N ARG A 367 -1.40 -9.48 13.79
CA ARG A 367 -0.53 -10.08 12.77
C ARG A 367 0.57 -9.15 12.26
N TRP A 368 0.82 -8.02 12.92
CA TRP A 368 1.84 -7.01 12.54
C TRP A 368 3.24 -7.61 12.29
N HIS A 369 3.54 -8.74 12.90
CA HIS A 369 4.83 -9.42 12.78
C HIS A 369 4.99 -10.20 11.47
N GLU A 370 3.90 -10.48 10.74
CA GLU A 370 3.93 -11.26 9.50
C GLU A 370 4.45 -10.45 8.30
N PRO A 371 5.14 -11.08 7.33
CA PRO A 371 5.76 -10.37 6.22
C PRO A 371 4.80 -9.50 5.39
N SER A 372 3.65 -10.05 5.00
CA SER A 372 2.65 -9.32 4.21
C SER A 372 2.04 -8.19 5.01
N THR A 373 1.79 -8.38 6.31
CA THR A 373 1.31 -7.33 7.18
C THR A 373 2.31 -6.19 7.32
N ARG A 374 3.60 -6.47 7.56
CA ARG A 374 4.64 -5.44 7.68
C ARG A 374 4.72 -4.52 6.46
N MET A 375 4.43 -5.05 5.28
CA MET A 375 4.31 -4.26 4.05
C MET A 375 3.09 -3.33 4.11
N VAL A 376 1.91 -3.83 4.50
CA VAL A 376 0.71 -2.98 4.69
C VAL A 376 0.91 -1.95 5.80
N ASP A 377 1.58 -2.32 6.89
CA ASP A 377 1.87 -1.43 8.03
C ASP A 377 2.69 -0.21 7.59
N ASN A 378 3.58 -0.40 6.60
CA ASN A 378 4.44 0.63 6.05
C ASN A 378 3.69 1.65 5.17
N GLU A 379 2.45 1.36 4.73
CA GLU A 379 1.67 2.25 3.85
C GLU A 379 1.51 3.65 4.45
N ILE A 380 1.27 3.77 5.77
CA ILE A 380 1.15 5.09 6.41
C ILE A 380 2.42 5.92 6.28
N ALA A 381 3.58 5.30 6.50
CA ALA A 381 4.86 5.96 6.36
C ALA A 381 5.15 6.26 4.89
N TRP A 382 4.77 5.38 3.98
CA TRP A 382 4.92 5.58 2.55
C TRP A 382 4.06 6.74 2.04
N HIS A 383 2.80 6.86 2.45
CA HIS A 383 1.92 8.00 2.11
C HIS A 383 2.47 9.35 2.59
N ILE A 384 3.23 9.35 3.69
CA ILE A 384 3.92 10.52 4.22
C ILE A 384 5.21 10.80 3.46
N ALA A 385 6.01 9.76 3.26
CA ALA A 385 7.36 9.87 2.74
C ALA A 385 7.38 10.03 1.21
N ASN A 386 6.40 9.49 0.50
CA ASN A 386 6.30 9.63 -0.93
C ASN A 386 5.78 11.03 -1.28
N ASP A 387 6.41 11.66 -2.26
CA ASP A 387 6.07 12.99 -2.76
C ASP A 387 4.81 13.00 -3.64
N ARG A 388 4.10 11.86 -3.75
CA ARG A 388 2.92 11.67 -4.61
C ARG A 388 1.63 12.03 -3.89
N HIS A 389 1.44 11.47 -2.71
CA HIS A 389 0.14 11.38 -2.07
C HIS A 389 -0.26 12.62 -1.26
N MET A 390 0.71 13.39 -0.76
CA MET A 390 0.44 14.61 0.01
C MET A 390 -0.52 14.37 1.18
N LEU A 391 -0.32 13.27 1.93
CA LEU A 391 -1.22 12.82 3.00
C LEU A 391 -1.63 13.96 3.94
N PHE A 392 -0.66 14.77 4.37
CA PHE A 392 -0.89 15.88 5.29
C PHE A 392 -1.83 16.94 4.72
N ARG A 393 -1.62 17.34 3.46
CA ARG A 393 -2.47 18.32 2.79
C ARG A 393 -3.90 17.79 2.66
N ARG A 394 -4.05 16.54 2.21
CA ARG A 394 -5.36 15.89 2.09
C ARG A 394 -6.05 15.82 3.44
N ALA A 395 -5.37 15.31 4.46
CA ALA A 395 -5.90 15.18 5.80
C ALA A 395 -6.33 16.54 6.37
N LEU A 396 -5.54 17.60 6.19
CA LEU A 396 -5.88 18.95 6.64
C LEU A 396 -7.16 19.46 5.98
N LEU A 397 -7.26 19.36 4.65
CA LEU A 397 -8.40 19.89 3.91
C LEU A 397 -9.70 19.09 4.15
N GLY A 398 -9.60 17.78 4.35
CA GLY A 398 -10.75 16.92 4.66
C GLY A 398 -11.08 16.81 6.15
N TRP A 399 -10.24 17.32 7.04
CA TRP A 399 -10.44 17.29 8.49
C TRP A 399 -11.83 17.76 8.94
N PRO A 400 -12.46 18.79 8.35
CA PRO A 400 -13.81 19.20 8.74
C PRO A 400 -14.89 18.11 8.54
N LYS A 401 -14.68 17.12 7.68
CA LYS A 401 -15.61 16.00 7.44
C LYS A 401 -15.32 14.73 8.24
N ALA A 402 -14.06 14.53 8.62
CA ALA A 402 -13.64 13.32 9.33
C ALA A 402 -14.21 13.26 10.75
N ARG A 403 -14.42 12.05 11.25
CA ARG A 403 -14.77 11.83 12.65
C ARG A 403 -13.66 12.36 13.58
N LYS A 404 -14.05 12.73 14.80
CA LYS A 404 -13.16 13.34 15.81
C LYS A 404 -13.06 12.52 17.10
N SER A 405 -13.94 11.54 17.25
CA SER A 405 -13.98 10.64 18.38
C SER A 405 -13.55 9.25 17.90
N PRO A 406 -12.67 8.55 18.65
CA PRO A 406 -12.22 7.22 18.28
C PRO A 406 -13.38 6.23 18.20
N ALA A 407 -13.22 5.17 17.40
CA ALA A 407 -14.13 4.04 17.41
C ALA A 407 -14.21 3.43 18.82
N ARG A 408 -15.43 3.30 19.37
CA ARG A 408 -15.69 2.70 20.68
C ARG A 408 -16.89 1.74 20.59
N PRO A 409 -16.68 0.41 20.67
CA PRO A 409 -15.38 -0.27 20.63
C PRO A 409 -14.70 -0.14 19.26
N GLN A 410 -13.38 -0.34 19.22
CA GLN A 410 -12.65 -0.60 17.97
C GLN A 410 -13.16 -1.92 17.38
N ARG A 411 -13.08 -2.07 16.06
CA ARG A 411 -13.79 -3.11 15.32
C ARG A 411 -12.87 -3.92 14.44
N GLU A 412 -13.19 -5.19 14.25
CA GLU A 412 -12.58 -6.08 13.25
C GLU A 412 -13.66 -6.84 12.48
N ALA A 413 -13.30 -7.34 11.30
CA ALA A 413 -14.07 -8.28 10.50
C ALA A 413 -13.19 -8.84 9.38
N ASP A 414 -13.61 -9.92 8.73
CA ASP A 414 -12.97 -10.43 7.53
C ASP A 414 -13.62 -9.83 6.27
N PHE A 415 -12.88 -9.83 5.14
CA PHE A 415 -13.33 -9.21 3.89
C PHE A 415 -14.68 -9.76 3.40
N ASP A 416 -14.90 -11.06 3.53
CA ASP A 416 -16.12 -11.77 3.14
C ASP A 416 -17.29 -11.59 4.13
N GLU A 417 -17.05 -10.96 5.28
CA GLU A 417 -18.10 -10.57 6.22
C GLU A 417 -18.55 -9.13 5.97
N VAL A 418 -17.62 -8.22 5.68
CA VAL A 418 -17.92 -6.79 5.49
C VAL A 418 -18.50 -6.46 4.12
N PHE A 419 -18.25 -7.30 3.11
CA PHE A 419 -18.84 -7.17 1.78
C PHE A 419 -19.67 -8.40 1.45
N ASP A 420 -20.83 -8.25 0.81
CA ASP A 420 -21.61 -9.39 0.30
C ASP A 420 -21.08 -9.91 -1.05
N THR A 421 -21.72 -10.93 -1.62
CA THR A 421 -21.28 -11.51 -2.92
C THR A 421 -21.33 -10.52 -4.07
N ASP A 422 -22.21 -9.51 -4.01
CA ASP A 422 -22.34 -8.46 -5.01
C ASP A 422 -21.38 -7.29 -4.77
N PHE A 423 -20.50 -7.42 -3.78
CA PHE A 423 -19.54 -6.41 -3.34
C PHE A 423 -20.20 -5.16 -2.74
N HIS A 424 -21.36 -5.32 -2.11
CA HIS A 424 -22.01 -4.28 -1.31
C HIS A 424 -21.57 -4.38 0.15
N THR A 425 -21.42 -3.26 0.85
CA THR A 425 -21.13 -3.27 2.30
C THR A 425 -22.29 -3.92 3.06
N THR A 426 -21.97 -4.78 4.02
CA THR A 426 -22.98 -5.46 4.86
C THR A 426 -23.28 -4.70 6.15
N GLY A 427 -22.38 -3.79 6.53
CA GLY A 427 -22.35 -3.13 7.84
C GLY A 427 -21.92 -4.05 8.99
N PHE A 428 -21.55 -5.30 8.71
CA PHE A 428 -21.10 -6.24 9.73
C PHE A 428 -19.71 -5.84 10.26
N SER A 429 -19.57 -5.85 11.59
CA SER A 429 -18.27 -5.89 12.26
C SER A 429 -18.47 -6.35 13.70
N ARG A 430 -17.40 -6.88 14.32
CA ARG A 430 -17.38 -7.28 15.73
C ARG A 430 -16.39 -6.42 16.51
N PRO A 431 -16.57 -6.27 17.84
CA PRO A 431 -15.56 -5.63 18.67
C PRO A 431 -14.20 -6.32 18.50
N LEU A 432 -13.15 -5.53 18.31
CA LEU A 432 -11.78 -6.00 18.43
C LEU A 432 -11.58 -6.57 19.84
N ASP A 433 -10.86 -7.69 19.94
CA ASP A 433 -10.59 -8.32 21.22
C ASP A 433 -9.93 -7.29 22.18
N PRO A 434 -10.44 -7.15 23.43
CA PRO A 434 -9.93 -6.19 24.41
C PRO A 434 -8.43 -6.25 24.67
N GLU A 435 -7.76 -7.39 24.43
CA GLU A 435 -6.30 -7.51 24.53
C GLU A 435 -5.57 -6.64 23.49
N TYR A 436 -6.15 -6.49 22.31
CA TYR A 436 -5.56 -5.77 21.18
C TYR A 436 -6.15 -4.37 21.02
N ALA A 437 -7.34 -4.11 21.56
CA ALA A 437 -7.96 -2.79 21.55
C ALA A 437 -7.23 -1.80 22.47
N CYS A 438 -6.77 -0.68 21.90
CA CYS A 438 -6.14 0.38 22.69
C CYS A 438 -7.19 1.28 23.39
N ASP A 439 -6.73 2.19 24.25
CA ASP A 439 -7.61 3.16 24.94
C ASP A 439 -8.22 4.25 24.03
N GLY A 440 -7.82 4.30 22.76
CA GLY A 440 -8.28 5.27 21.77
C GLY A 440 -7.74 6.68 22.00
N GLU A 441 -6.73 6.83 22.85
CA GLU A 441 -6.02 8.10 23.03
C GLU A 441 -4.99 8.31 21.91
N GLU A 442 -4.61 9.57 21.66
CA GLU A 442 -3.68 9.91 20.58
C GLU A 442 -2.37 9.13 20.67
N THR A 443 -1.70 9.17 21.82
CA THR A 443 -0.64 8.21 22.17
C THR A 443 -1.26 7.18 23.09
N CYS A 444 -1.58 6.00 22.57
CA CYS A 444 -2.39 5.03 23.31
C CYS A 444 -1.63 4.32 24.44
N ASN A 445 -2.38 3.68 25.34
CA ASN A 445 -1.84 2.87 26.44
C ASN A 445 -0.76 1.86 26.00
N HIS A 446 -0.91 1.20 24.85
CA HIS A 446 0.05 0.21 24.35
C HIS A 446 1.39 0.87 24.01
N VAL A 447 1.36 1.96 23.23
CA VAL A 447 2.57 2.71 22.82
C VAL A 447 3.26 3.33 24.03
N ARG A 448 2.50 3.92 24.97
CA ARG A 448 3.07 4.49 26.21
C ARG A 448 3.78 3.43 27.04
N ARG A 449 3.21 2.23 27.16
CA ARG A 449 3.85 1.11 27.88
C ARG A 449 5.11 0.66 27.16
N PHE A 450 5.02 0.45 25.85
CA PHE A 450 6.11 0.03 24.99
C PHE A 450 7.32 0.99 25.10
N LEU A 451 7.11 2.30 24.96
CA LEU A 451 8.19 3.29 25.04
C LEU A 451 8.85 3.35 26.42
N ARG A 452 8.09 3.17 27.51
CA ARG A 452 8.61 3.21 28.90
C ARG A 452 9.53 2.03 29.25
N GLN A 453 9.49 0.95 28.48
CA GLN A 453 10.29 -0.25 28.73
C GLN A 453 11.65 -0.22 28.00
N ARG A 454 11.95 0.86 27.29
CA ARG A 454 13.16 1.00 26.46
C ARG A 454 14.24 1.80 27.17
N GLN A 455 15.49 1.59 26.74
CA GLN A 455 16.62 2.43 27.13
C GLN A 455 16.38 3.86 26.62
N ASP A 456 16.92 4.87 27.31
CA ASP A 456 16.65 6.29 27.03
C ASP A 456 16.88 6.67 25.56
N GLU A 457 17.95 6.16 24.93
CA GLU A 457 18.28 6.47 23.54
C GLU A 457 17.30 5.85 22.54
N ASP A 458 16.93 4.57 22.71
CA ASP A 458 15.94 3.90 21.87
C ASP A 458 14.55 4.53 22.08
N GLN A 459 14.21 4.86 23.34
CA GLN A 459 12.95 5.54 23.68
C GLN A 459 12.83 6.88 22.95
N GLN A 460 13.91 7.65 22.84
CA GLN A 460 13.91 8.92 22.12
C GLN A 460 13.67 8.73 20.62
N LEU A 461 14.36 7.78 19.98
CA LEU A 461 14.21 7.54 18.54
C LEU A 461 12.83 6.97 18.18
N LEU A 462 12.36 5.98 18.95
CA LEU A 462 11.04 5.38 18.78
C LEU A 462 9.92 6.40 19.07
N GLY A 463 10.10 7.23 20.09
CA GLY A 463 9.19 8.34 20.39
C GLY A 463 9.16 9.39 19.29
N ALA A 464 10.30 9.69 18.66
CA ALA A 464 10.38 10.60 17.52
C ALA A 464 9.68 10.03 16.28
N LEU A 465 9.81 8.73 15.99
CA LEU A 465 9.06 8.09 14.91
C LEU A 465 7.55 8.18 15.18
N TRP A 466 7.09 7.81 16.38
CA TRP A 466 5.67 7.94 16.74
C TRP A 466 5.17 9.37 16.59
N TRP A 467 5.95 10.35 17.02
CA TRP A 467 5.60 11.76 16.87
C TRP A 467 5.44 12.12 15.40
N SER A 468 6.38 11.72 14.53
CA SER A 468 6.34 12.03 13.10
C SER A 468 5.19 11.33 12.36
N LEU A 469 4.75 10.15 12.81
CA LEU A 469 3.66 9.38 12.21
C LEU A 469 2.26 9.79 12.70
N VAL A 470 2.13 10.20 13.97
CA VAL A 470 0.81 10.37 14.62
C VAL A 470 0.64 11.77 15.22
N THR A 471 1.46 12.15 16.21
CA THR A 471 1.26 13.40 16.96
C THR A 471 1.49 14.65 16.11
N GLY A 472 2.64 14.76 15.45
CA GLY A 472 2.98 15.88 14.58
C GLY A 472 1.95 16.09 13.45
N PRO A 473 1.55 15.03 12.72
CA PRO A 473 0.47 15.11 11.73
C PRO A 473 -0.86 15.59 12.32
N LEU A 474 -1.28 15.10 13.48
CA LEU A 474 -2.53 15.54 14.11
C LEU A 474 -2.45 16.99 14.60
N GLU A 475 -1.32 17.42 15.16
CA GLU A 475 -1.10 18.82 15.51
C GLU A 475 -1.19 19.72 14.28
N TYR A 476 -0.57 19.32 13.16
CA TYR A 476 -0.64 20.05 11.91
C TYR A 476 -2.08 20.19 11.41
N VAL A 477 -2.79 19.08 11.30
CA VAL A 477 -4.17 19.03 10.81
C VAL A 477 -5.11 19.84 11.71
N ARG A 478 -4.96 19.76 13.04
CA ARG A 478 -5.78 20.53 13.99
C ARG A 478 -5.53 22.04 13.94
N GLN A 479 -4.34 22.48 13.53
CA GLN A 479 -4.07 23.90 13.32
C GLN A 479 -4.84 24.47 12.13
N GLY A 480 -5.24 23.63 11.17
CA GLY A 480 -6.13 24.01 10.06
C GLY A 480 -5.54 25.03 9.11
N LYS A 481 -4.21 25.18 9.07
CA LYS A 481 -3.49 26.09 8.18
C LYS A 481 -2.51 25.30 7.34
N VAL A 482 -2.62 25.48 6.03
CA VAL A 482 -1.65 24.96 5.08
C VAL A 482 -0.26 25.56 5.37
N ASP A 483 0.73 24.68 5.55
CA ASP A 483 2.14 25.04 5.73
C ASP A 483 3.01 23.98 5.03
N GLU A 484 3.41 24.28 3.79
CA GLU A 484 4.22 23.38 2.95
C GLU A 484 5.56 23.02 3.59
N GLN A 485 6.22 24.00 4.24
CA GLN A 485 7.49 23.74 4.89
C GLN A 485 7.32 22.77 6.05
N ARG A 486 6.22 22.88 6.81
CA ARG A 486 5.91 21.93 7.88
C ARG A 486 5.57 20.55 7.34
N GLU A 487 4.81 20.46 6.24
CA GLU A 487 4.52 19.19 5.56
C GLU A 487 5.83 18.49 5.14
N GLU A 488 6.75 19.22 4.51
CA GLU A 488 8.06 18.71 4.11
C GLU A 488 8.91 18.29 5.31
N ASN A 489 8.94 19.09 6.38
CA ASN A 489 9.70 18.78 7.59
C ASN A 489 9.19 17.51 8.27
N LEU A 490 7.86 17.31 8.35
CA LEU A 490 7.26 16.11 8.90
C LEU A 490 7.59 14.88 8.04
N ALA A 491 7.50 15.00 6.72
CA ALA A 491 7.83 13.92 5.80
C ALA A 491 9.32 13.53 5.90
N GLU A 492 10.23 14.51 5.88
CA GLU A 492 11.65 14.27 6.02
C GLU A 492 12.02 13.68 7.39
N SER A 493 11.33 14.10 8.44
CA SER A 493 11.48 13.51 9.77
C SER A 493 11.22 12.00 9.69
N VAL A 494 10.03 11.57 9.21
CA VAL A 494 9.70 10.13 9.05
C VAL A 494 10.82 9.38 8.32
N ARG A 495 11.27 9.91 7.17
CA ARG A 495 12.33 9.31 6.36
C ARG A 495 13.62 9.06 7.15
N LEU A 496 14.08 10.09 7.88
CA LEU A 496 15.29 10.00 8.69
C LEU A 496 15.14 9.05 9.87
N GLN A 497 14.00 9.05 10.56
CA GLN A 497 13.79 8.14 11.70
C GLN A 497 13.74 6.68 11.26
N LEU A 498 13.07 6.36 10.14
CA LEU A 498 13.01 4.97 9.64
C LEU A 498 14.42 4.43 9.32
N VAL A 499 15.23 5.21 8.61
CA VAL A 499 16.60 4.82 8.27
C VAL A 499 17.48 4.69 9.52
N GLN A 500 17.37 5.61 10.47
CA GLN A 500 18.12 5.56 11.72
C GLN A 500 17.74 4.33 12.57
N LEU A 501 16.45 4.05 12.73
CA LEU A 501 15.98 2.89 13.47
C LEU A 501 16.45 1.59 12.83
N PHE A 502 16.38 1.49 11.50
CA PHE A 502 16.92 0.35 10.77
C PHE A 502 18.43 0.17 11.01
N SER A 503 19.22 1.24 10.93
CA SER A 503 20.68 1.15 11.18
C SER A 503 21.03 0.64 12.59
N LYS A 504 20.15 0.87 13.56
CA LYS A 504 20.28 0.39 14.95
C LYS A 504 19.69 -1.00 15.19
N GLY A 505 19.18 -1.67 14.16
CA GLY A 505 18.56 -2.98 14.29
C GLY A 505 17.21 -2.98 15.01
N LEU A 506 16.52 -1.83 15.11
CA LEU A 506 15.22 -1.67 15.78
C LEU A 506 14.04 -2.00 14.86
N VAL A 507 14.16 -3.06 14.06
CA VAL A 507 13.23 -3.37 12.97
C VAL A 507 11.86 -3.80 13.49
N ASP A 508 11.82 -4.68 14.50
CA ASP A 508 10.55 -5.14 15.08
C ASP A 508 9.84 -4.02 15.83
N GLU A 509 10.58 -3.19 16.56
CA GLU A 509 10.03 -1.99 17.20
C GLU A 509 9.45 -1.01 16.19
N MET A 510 10.14 -0.81 15.06
CA MET A 510 9.68 0.03 13.97
C MET A 510 8.41 -0.54 13.32
N ALA A 511 8.39 -1.85 13.01
CA ALA A 511 7.22 -2.53 12.46
C ALA A 511 6.00 -2.42 13.41
N TRP A 512 6.20 -2.66 14.70
CA TRP A 512 5.14 -2.55 15.71
C TRP A 512 4.57 -1.13 15.79
N LEU A 513 5.41 -0.09 15.74
CA LEU A 513 4.96 1.30 15.75
C LEU A 513 4.21 1.68 14.47
N LEU A 514 4.67 1.20 13.31
CA LEU A 514 3.99 1.42 12.03
C LEU A 514 2.60 0.78 12.02
N ALA A 515 2.49 -0.46 12.49
CA ALA A 515 1.21 -1.16 12.61
C ALA A 515 0.23 -0.39 13.51
N HIS A 516 0.69 0.05 14.68
CA HIS A 516 -0.11 0.86 15.58
C HIS A 516 -0.49 2.23 15.00
N ALA A 517 0.41 2.89 14.26
CA ALA A 517 0.13 4.16 13.60
C ALA A 517 -0.93 3.98 12.50
N SER A 518 -0.84 2.91 11.71
CA SER A 518 -1.82 2.52 10.69
C SER A 518 -3.20 2.24 11.31
N HIS A 519 -3.27 1.44 12.38
CA HIS A 519 -4.52 1.22 13.12
C HIS A 519 -5.13 2.52 13.65
N HIS A 520 -4.28 3.42 14.17
CA HIS A 520 -4.71 4.73 14.64
C HIS A 520 -5.27 5.59 13.51
N ALA A 521 -4.61 5.62 12.35
CA ALA A 521 -5.06 6.35 11.16
C ALA A 521 -6.45 5.90 10.69
N TRP A 522 -6.73 4.59 10.78
CA TRP A 522 -8.01 4.00 10.42
C TRP A 522 -9.11 4.27 11.46
N GLN A 523 -8.91 3.91 12.74
CA GLN A 523 -10.01 3.80 13.71
C GLN A 523 -9.95 4.75 14.92
N VAL A 524 -8.81 5.37 15.20
CA VAL A 524 -8.63 6.19 16.41
C VAL A 524 -8.69 7.67 16.09
N ASN A 525 -7.82 8.11 15.20
CA ASN A 525 -7.64 9.53 14.89
C ASN A 525 -8.25 9.94 13.53
N TYR A 526 -8.66 8.96 12.71
CA TYR A 526 -9.32 9.15 11.41
C TYR A 526 -8.54 10.03 10.44
N LEU A 527 -7.19 9.96 10.47
CA LEU A 527 -6.35 10.64 9.48
C LEU A 527 -6.60 10.14 8.06
N TYR A 528 -6.85 8.84 7.87
CA TYR A 528 -7.19 8.32 6.55
C TYR A 528 -8.59 8.75 6.10
N GLU A 529 -9.59 8.80 6.99
CA GLU A 529 -10.91 9.35 6.63
C GLU A 529 -10.79 10.83 6.23
N ALA A 530 -9.96 11.59 6.95
CA ALA A 530 -9.70 12.98 6.62
C ALA A 530 -9.02 13.11 5.27
N ALA A 531 -8.00 12.30 4.97
CA ALA A 531 -7.34 12.30 3.67
C ALA A 531 -8.29 11.87 2.54
N MET A 532 -9.12 10.86 2.77
CA MET A 532 -10.18 10.41 1.85
C MET A 532 -11.10 11.56 1.46
N PHE A 533 -11.65 12.30 2.42
CA PHE A 533 -12.50 13.45 2.09
C PHE A 533 -11.72 14.60 1.47
N GLY A 534 -10.47 14.83 1.91
CA GLY A 534 -9.60 15.86 1.35
C GLY A 534 -9.27 15.62 -0.12
N SER A 535 -9.15 14.36 -0.53
CA SER A 535 -8.89 13.96 -1.92
C SER A 535 -9.97 14.47 -2.88
N ILE A 536 -11.24 14.56 -2.45
CA ILE A 536 -12.37 15.06 -3.25
C ILE A 536 -12.15 16.52 -3.68
N LEU A 537 -11.34 17.27 -2.92
CA LEU A 537 -10.99 18.65 -3.20
C LEU A 537 -9.92 18.80 -4.30
N ASP A 538 -9.56 17.70 -4.99
CA ASP A 538 -8.74 17.74 -6.21
C ASP A 538 -9.16 18.88 -7.14
N GLY A 539 -8.18 19.71 -7.49
CA GLY A 539 -8.35 20.89 -8.34
C GLY A 539 -8.60 20.59 -9.82
N GLY A 540 -8.60 19.32 -10.23
CA GLY A 540 -8.86 18.85 -11.58
C GLY A 540 -7.62 18.79 -12.48
N ALA A 541 -6.42 19.07 -11.96
CA ALA A 541 -5.18 19.11 -12.74
C ALA A 541 -4.78 17.74 -13.34
N LEU A 542 -5.28 16.65 -12.76
CA LEU A 542 -5.14 15.27 -13.24
C LEU A 542 -6.22 14.84 -14.25
N THR A 543 -7.21 15.71 -14.54
CA THR A 543 -8.33 15.36 -15.42
C THR A 543 -7.85 14.87 -16.78
N GLY A 544 -8.23 13.64 -17.14
CA GLY A 544 -7.92 13.02 -18.44
C GLY A 544 -6.44 12.69 -18.65
N LYS A 545 -5.65 12.71 -17.59
CA LYS A 545 -4.27 12.23 -17.53
C LYS A 545 -4.22 10.94 -16.72
N LEU A 546 -3.15 10.18 -16.86
CA LEU A 546 -2.83 9.07 -15.96
C LEU A 546 -2.07 9.62 -14.74
N ASP A 547 -2.21 8.96 -13.61
CA ASP A 547 -1.51 9.35 -12.38
C ASP A 547 -0.10 8.75 -12.30
N ARG A 548 0.71 9.05 -13.32
CA ARG A 548 2.10 8.60 -13.46
C ARG A 548 2.85 9.43 -14.48
N ALA A 549 4.18 9.29 -14.51
CA ALA A 549 4.98 9.88 -15.57
C ALA A 549 4.66 9.21 -16.92
N GLU A 550 4.40 10.03 -17.94
CA GLU A 550 4.16 9.56 -19.31
C GLU A 550 5.42 9.71 -20.18
N GLU A 551 5.47 8.96 -21.29
CA GLU A 551 6.55 9.06 -22.27
C GLU A 551 6.69 10.49 -22.83
N GLY A 552 7.91 11.01 -22.87
CA GLY A 552 8.23 12.34 -23.39
C GLY A 552 7.99 13.50 -22.42
N GLU A 553 7.58 13.22 -21.18
CA GLU A 553 7.40 14.24 -20.16
C GLU A 553 8.74 14.60 -19.49
N GLU A 554 9.10 15.89 -19.45
CA GLU A 554 10.24 16.34 -18.64
C GLU A 554 9.91 16.16 -17.15
N VAL A 555 10.71 15.33 -16.47
CA VAL A 555 10.59 15.11 -15.03
C VAL A 555 11.71 15.87 -14.32
N ASN A 556 11.34 16.81 -13.46
CA ASN A 556 12.24 17.34 -12.47
C ASN A 556 12.34 16.35 -11.31
N LEU A 557 13.51 15.76 -11.11
CA LEU A 557 13.76 14.80 -10.02
C LEU A 557 13.85 15.46 -8.64
N GLY A 558 13.76 16.80 -8.57
CA GLY A 558 13.68 17.57 -7.32
C GLY A 558 15.02 17.73 -6.65
#